data_AF-A0A7S2ANM2-F1
#
_entry.id   AF-A0A7S2ANM2-F1
#
_cell.length_a   1.000
_cell.length_b   1.000
_cell.length_c   1.000
_cell.angle_alpha   90.00
_cell.angle_beta   90.00
_cell.angle_gamma   90.00
#
_symmetry.space_group_name_H-M   'P 1'
#
loop_
_entity.id
_entity.type
_entity.pdbx_description
1 polymer ?
#
loop_
_entity_poly.entity_id
_entity_poly.type
_entity_poly.pdbx_seq_one_letter_code
_entity_poly.pdbx_strand_id
1 'polypeptide(L)'
;LFMVDYVTFSSLHRRGRFLTQAQATAVHFAFVLFFGAMYVSQRLALDEDCRSFAWVFWTAWAALGLLVAASFFAFHISCRWLLSSHLVRHIHTAVMHYHTSPQPPLNLYLNDGGLIECLGLISLLRRRCQWMLVTDATADFSMELVCLRDSIQMAQSERLCSFFDPEDPCRGVDPLLDDFKHSQAKYLRIGVLYDCWGPGDGSAGGRGQSGP
;
A
#
# COMPACT_ATOMS: atom_id res chain seq x y z
N LEU A 1 5.26 19.37 -4.73
CA LEU A 1 6.51 18.73 -5.19
C LEU A 1 6.80 17.64 -4.16
N PHE A 2 6.29 16.42 -4.38
CA PHE A 2 6.40 15.33 -3.42
C PHE A 2 7.77 14.68 -3.57
N MET A 3 8.64 14.85 -2.58
CA MET A 3 9.98 14.27 -2.55
C MET A 3 9.88 12.97 -1.75
N VAL A 4 9.66 11.86 -2.45
CA VAL A 4 9.52 10.53 -1.84
C VAL A 4 10.91 10.01 -1.47
N ASP A 5 11.26 10.08 -0.19
CA ASP A 5 12.53 9.55 0.31
C ASP A 5 12.41 8.04 0.59
N TYR A 6 13.25 7.25 -0.09
CA TYR A 6 13.29 5.81 0.06
C TYR A 6 14.28 5.41 1.16
N VAL A 7 13.77 4.94 2.30
CA VAL A 7 14.62 4.29 3.31
C VAL A 7 14.87 2.83 2.89
N THR A 8 16.03 2.57 2.30
CA THR A 8 16.51 1.20 2.09
C THR A 8 17.06 0.62 3.38
N PHE A 9 16.39 -0.37 3.96
CA PHE A 9 16.92 -1.15 5.08
C PHE A 9 18.17 -1.92 4.64
N SER A 10 19.35 -1.40 4.97
CA SER A 10 20.63 -2.00 4.62
C SER A 10 21.03 -3.08 5.64
N SER A 11 20.39 -4.24 5.55
CA SER A 11 20.90 -5.45 6.19
C SER A 11 21.53 -6.34 5.11
N LEU A 12 22.85 -6.22 4.96
CA LEU A 12 23.76 -7.26 4.42
C LEU A 12 23.72 -7.74 2.95
N HIS A 13 23.07 -7.07 1.98
CA HIS A 13 23.15 -7.51 0.57
C HIS A 13 23.41 -6.41 -0.47
N ARG A 14 24.69 -6.03 -0.66
CA ARG A 14 25.13 -5.22 -1.82
C ARG A 14 24.79 -5.89 -3.17
N ARG A 15 24.83 -7.23 -3.25
CA ARG A 15 24.45 -8.00 -4.45
C ARG A 15 22.97 -7.86 -4.82
N GLY A 16 22.09 -7.68 -3.84
CA GLY A 16 20.65 -7.49 -4.09
C GLY A 16 20.36 -6.23 -4.89
N ARG A 17 21.03 -5.11 -4.56
CA ARG A 17 20.75 -3.80 -5.18
C ARG A 17 20.93 -3.78 -6.70
N PHE A 18 22.05 -4.31 -7.20
CA PHE A 18 22.29 -4.36 -8.64
C PHE A 18 21.24 -5.19 -9.37
N LEU A 19 20.86 -6.35 -8.81
CA LEU A 19 19.83 -7.20 -9.40
C LEU A 19 18.47 -6.49 -9.41
N THR A 20 18.11 -5.81 -8.33
CA THR A 20 16.84 -5.07 -8.27
C THR A 20 16.80 -3.89 -9.22
N GLN A 21 17.92 -3.18 -9.40
CA GLN A 21 18.02 -2.11 -10.38
C GLN A 21 17.93 -2.66 -11.80
N ALA A 22 18.67 -3.72 -12.11
CA ALA A 22 18.63 -4.39 -13.42
C ALA A 22 17.20 -4.83 -13.78
N GLN A 23 16.49 -5.45 -12.82
CA GLN A 23 15.09 -5.85 -12.96
C GLN A 23 14.18 -4.63 -13.22
N ALA A 24 14.33 -3.55 -12.45
CA ALA A 24 13.56 -2.34 -12.65
C ALA A 24 13.81 -1.72 -14.03
N THR A 25 15.07 -1.66 -14.50
CA THR A 25 15.40 -1.21 -15.85
C THR A 25 14.83 -2.12 -16.92
N ALA A 26 14.81 -3.45 -16.72
CA ALA A 26 14.23 -4.38 -17.68
C ALA A 26 12.73 -4.13 -17.88
N VAL A 27 11.98 -3.90 -16.79
CA VAL A 27 10.56 -3.56 -16.89
C VAL A 27 10.36 -2.19 -17.54
N HIS A 28 11.16 -1.18 -17.19
CA HIS A 28 11.09 0.14 -17.84
C HIS A 28 11.37 0.04 -19.34
N PHE A 29 12.37 -0.76 -19.73
CA PHE A 29 12.69 -1.00 -21.12
C PHE A 29 11.52 -1.66 -21.86
N ALA A 30 10.80 -2.60 -21.23
CA ALA A 30 9.59 -3.18 -21.81
C ALA A 30 8.49 -2.12 -22.06
N PHE A 31 8.31 -1.16 -21.15
CA PHE A 31 7.38 -0.02 -21.38
C PHE A 31 7.86 0.88 -22.51
N VAL A 32 9.16 1.20 -22.59
CA VAL A 32 9.72 2.00 -23.69
C VAL A 32 9.52 1.29 -25.04
N LEU A 33 9.76 -0.02 -25.10
CA LEU A 33 9.49 -0.82 -26.30
C LEU A 33 8.01 -0.80 -26.68
N PHE A 34 7.10 -0.88 -25.72
CA PHE A 34 5.66 -0.76 -25.96
C PHE A 34 5.31 0.60 -26.58
N PHE A 35 5.76 1.72 -25.98
CA PHE A 35 5.52 3.05 -26.54
C PHE A 35 6.19 3.26 -27.91
N GLY A 36 7.37 2.68 -28.11
CA GLY A 36 8.04 2.66 -29.42
C GLY A 36 7.22 1.90 -30.46
N ALA A 37 6.70 0.73 -30.13
CA ALA A 37 5.83 -0.05 -31.02
C ALA A 37 4.52 0.68 -31.35
N MET A 38 3.94 1.39 -30.38
CA MET A 38 2.75 2.24 -30.59
C MET A 38 3.05 3.43 -31.49
N TYR A 39 4.23 4.05 -31.36
CA TYR A 39 4.65 5.12 -32.25
C TYR A 39 4.89 4.63 -33.69
N VAL A 40 5.55 3.48 -33.85
CA VAL A 40 5.76 2.86 -35.17
C VAL A 40 4.43 2.44 -35.80
N SER A 41 3.51 1.87 -35.03
CA SER A 41 2.19 1.50 -35.54
C SER A 41 1.42 2.74 -36.02
N GLN A 42 1.48 3.86 -35.29
CA GLN A 42 0.90 5.13 -35.74
C GLN A 42 1.51 5.62 -37.06
N ARG A 43 2.82 5.41 -37.31
CA ARG A 43 3.46 5.74 -38.59
C ARG A 43 3.01 4.82 -39.72
N LEU A 44 2.94 3.51 -39.48
CA LEU A 44 2.44 2.54 -40.47
C LEU A 44 0.99 2.77 -40.84
N ALA A 45 0.17 3.30 -39.93
CA ALA A 45 -1.21 3.68 -40.22
C ALA A 45 -1.31 4.80 -41.28
N LEU A 46 -0.26 5.60 -41.47
CA LEU A 46 -0.22 6.64 -42.50
C LEU A 46 0.17 6.10 -43.88
N ASP A 47 0.91 4.98 -43.93
CA ASP A 47 1.41 4.37 -45.17
C ASP A 47 0.39 3.37 -45.80
N GLU A 48 -0.88 3.42 -45.39
CA GLU A 48 -1.99 2.55 -45.83
C GLU A 48 -1.82 1.03 -45.57
N ASP A 49 -0.78 0.61 -44.85
CA ASP A 49 -0.50 -0.79 -44.50
C ASP A 49 -1.30 -1.27 -43.26
N CYS A 50 -2.63 -1.34 -43.41
CA CYS A 50 -3.58 -1.69 -42.34
C CYS A 50 -3.27 -3.03 -41.63
N ARG A 51 -2.76 -4.03 -42.37
CA ARG A 51 -2.49 -5.37 -41.82
C ARG A 51 -1.27 -5.35 -40.89
N SER A 52 -0.19 -4.69 -41.31
CA SER A 52 1.04 -4.57 -40.51
C SER A 52 0.78 -3.74 -39.26
N PHE A 53 0.03 -2.65 -39.39
CA PHE A 53 -0.46 -1.85 -38.26
C PHE A 53 -1.17 -2.71 -37.21
N ALA A 54 -2.20 -3.46 -37.64
CA ALA A 54 -3.02 -4.26 -36.73
C ALA A 54 -2.18 -5.30 -35.98
N TRP A 55 -1.26 -6.00 -36.66
CA TRP A 55 -0.39 -6.97 -36.00
C TRP A 55 0.52 -6.33 -34.95
N VAL A 56 1.23 -5.24 -35.29
CA VAL A 56 2.13 -4.56 -34.34
C VAL A 56 1.36 -4.01 -33.14
N PHE A 57 0.21 -3.38 -33.38
CA PHE A 57 -0.64 -2.84 -32.33
C PHE A 57 -1.14 -3.93 -31.37
N TRP A 58 -1.78 -4.98 -31.89
CA TRP A 58 -2.37 -6.03 -31.04
C TRP A 58 -1.32 -6.84 -30.31
N THR A 59 -0.18 -7.13 -30.93
CA THR A 59 0.93 -7.82 -30.28
C THR A 59 1.54 -7.00 -29.15
N ALA A 60 1.73 -5.68 -29.34
CA ALA A 60 2.21 -4.80 -28.28
C ALA A 60 1.24 -4.76 -27.09
N TRP A 61 -0.06 -4.62 -27.33
CA TRP A 61 -1.08 -4.65 -26.28
C TRP A 61 -1.17 -6.00 -25.57
N ALA A 62 -1.11 -7.11 -26.31
CA ALA A 62 -1.10 -8.45 -25.73
C ALA A 62 0.12 -8.66 -24.84
N ALA A 63 1.31 -8.21 -25.26
CA ALA A 63 2.53 -8.30 -24.48
C ALA A 63 2.45 -7.45 -23.20
N LEU A 64 1.95 -6.21 -23.28
CA LEU A 64 1.74 -5.36 -22.11
C LEU A 64 0.71 -5.96 -21.16
N GLY A 65 -0.42 -6.44 -21.69
CA GLY A 65 -1.47 -7.11 -20.93
C GLY A 65 -0.95 -8.35 -20.21
N LEU A 66 -0.12 -9.16 -20.86
CA LEU A 66 0.52 -10.32 -20.26
C LEU A 66 1.52 -9.92 -19.17
N LEU A 67 2.32 -8.88 -19.38
CA LEU A 67 3.26 -8.36 -18.37
C LEU A 67 2.52 -7.87 -17.13
N VAL A 68 1.44 -7.09 -17.33
CA VAL A 68 0.59 -6.61 -16.25
C VAL A 68 -0.10 -7.78 -15.55
N ALA A 69 -0.69 -8.72 -16.28
CA ALA A 69 -1.32 -9.91 -15.70
C ALA A 69 -0.31 -10.75 -14.89
N ALA A 70 0.88 -11.00 -15.43
CA ALA A 70 1.96 -11.74 -14.75
C ALA A 70 2.39 -11.06 -13.43
N SER A 71 2.29 -9.72 -13.36
CA SER A 71 2.62 -9.00 -12.13
C SER A 71 1.65 -9.28 -10.97
N PHE A 72 0.40 -9.70 -11.24
CA PHE A 72 -0.54 -10.15 -10.20
C PHE A 72 -0.15 -11.52 -9.62
N PHE A 73 0.67 -12.30 -10.33
CA PHE A 73 1.24 -13.57 -9.85
C PHE A 73 2.58 -13.38 -9.11
N ALA A 74 2.86 -12.17 -8.61
CA ALA A 74 4.09 -11.85 -7.89
C ALA A 74 4.26 -12.61 -6.56
N PHE A 75 3.26 -13.38 -6.11
CA PHE A 75 3.42 -14.37 -5.05
C PHE A 75 4.45 -15.45 -5.42
N HIS A 76 4.61 -15.73 -6.72
CA HIS A 76 5.64 -16.64 -7.20
C HIS A 76 7.00 -15.92 -7.26
N ILE A 77 8.04 -16.54 -6.71
CA ILE A 77 9.38 -15.93 -6.61
C ILE A 77 9.93 -15.48 -7.97
N SER A 78 9.64 -16.23 -9.03
CA SER A 78 10.04 -15.93 -10.41
C SER A 78 9.35 -14.71 -11.02
N CYS A 79 8.20 -14.27 -10.50
CA CYS A 79 7.44 -13.12 -11.01
C CYS A 79 7.58 -11.90 -10.10
N ARG A 80 8.10 -12.08 -8.89
CA ARG A 80 8.25 -11.03 -7.87
C ARG A 80 9.09 -9.85 -8.34
N TRP A 81 10.02 -10.06 -9.26
CA TRP A 81 10.82 -8.98 -9.83
C TRP A 81 10.00 -7.99 -10.66
N LEU A 82 8.83 -8.35 -11.17
CA LEU A 82 7.93 -7.42 -11.89
C LEU A 82 7.46 -6.28 -10.99
N LEU A 83 7.33 -6.53 -9.68
CA LEU A 83 7.01 -5.51 -8.68
C LEU A 83 8.17 -4.57 -8.38
N SER A 84 9.35 -4.73 -9.00
CA SER A 84 10.44 -3.75 -8.86
C SER A 84 10.13 -2.42 -9.56
N SER A 85 9.25 -2.44 -10.58
CA SER A 85 8.87 -1.25 -11.34
C SER A 85 7.82 -0.39 -10.64
N HIS A 86 8.01 0.93 -10.66
CA HIS A 86 7.06 1.89 -10.14
C HIS A 86 5.75 1.91 -10.92
N LEU A 87 5.80 1.79 -12.25
CA LEU A 87 4.58 1.79 -13.09
C LEU A 87 3.65 0.63 -12.75
N VAL A 88 4.21 -0.58 -12.61
CA VAL A 88 3.44 -1.79 -12.24
C VAL A 88 2.77 -1.60 -10.87
N ARG A 89 3.47 -0.98 -9.92
CA ARG A 89 2.90 -0.66 -8.60
C ARG A 89 1.77 0.35 -8.69
N HIS A 90 1.93 1.42 -9.47
CA HIS A 90 0.86 2.40 -9.66
C HIS A 90 -0.40 1.75 -10.27
N ILE A 91 -0.23 0.82 -11.22
CA ILE A 91 -1.34 0.03 -11.76
C ILE A 91 -2.00 -0.80 -10.64
N HIS A 92 -1.22 -1.52 -9.84
CA HIS A 92 -1.75 -2.31 -8.72
C HIS A 92 -2.50 -1.44 -7.71
N THR A 93 -1.95 -0.27 -7.37
CA THR A 93 -2.59 0.70 -6.47
C THR A 93 -3.88 1.25 -7.07
N ALA A 94 -3.89 1.61 -8.36
CA ALA A 94 -5.08 2.10 -9.06
C ALA A 94 -6.20 1.04 -9.11
N VAL A 95 -5.82 -0.23 -9.28
CA VAL A 95 -6.74 -1.38 -9.27
C VAL A 95 -7.13 -1.78 -7.83
N MET A 96 -6.57 -1.13 -6.80
CA MET A 96 -6.75 -1.51 -5.40
C MET A 96 -6.39 -2.99 -5.13
N HIS A 97 -5.43 -3.53 -5.88
CA HIS A 97 -4.98 -4.90 -5.67
C HIS A 97 -4.05 -4.97 -4.46
N TYR A 98 -4.53 -5.61 -3.40
CA TYR A 98 -3.77 -5.84 -2.19
C TYR A 98 -3.14 -7.22 -2.23
N HIS A 99 -1.83 -7.28 -2.46
CA HIS A 99 -1.09 -8.54 -2.35
C HIS A 99 -0.65 -8.76 -0.90
N THR A 100 -1.18 -9.81 -0.26
CA THR A 100 -0.67 -10.32 1.01
C THR A 100 0.34 -11.42 0.74
N SER A 101 1.59 -11.22 1.17
CA SER A 101 2.66 -12.23 1.10
C SER A 101 3.23 -12.43 2.49
N PRO A 102 3.54 -13.67 2.90
CA PRO A 102 4.27 -13.90 4.15
C PRO A 102 5.69 -13.33 4.10
N GLN A 103 6.23 -13.08 2.91
CA GLN A 103 7.55 -12.48 2.74
C GLN A 103 7.44 -10.95 2.63
N PRO A 104 8.34 -10.20 3.28
CA PRO A 104 8.31 -8.75 3.25
C PRO A 104 8.53 -8.23 1.81
N PRO A 105 7.89 -7.10 1.44
CA PRO A 105 8.09 -6.50 0.13
C PRO A 105 9.55 -6.10 -0.07
N LEU A 106 10.02 -6.17 -1.31
CA LEU A 106 11.41 -5.87 -1.65
C LEU A 106 11.79 -4.41 -1.36
N ASN A 107 10.83 -3.51 -1.56
CA ASN A 107 10.96 -2.10 -1.25
C ASN A 107 9.79 -1.71 -0.34
N LEU A 108 10.11 -1.06 0.77
CA LEU A 108 9.12 -0.36 1.58
C LEU A 108 8.84 0.98 0.90
N TYR A 109 7.57 1.28 0.62
CA TYR A 109 7.20 2.61 0.15
C TYR A 109 6.86 3.44 1.38
N LEU A 110 7.73 4.39 1.70
CA LEU A 110 7.42 5.45 2.63
C LEU A 110 6.82 6.56 1.78
N ASN A 111 5.56 6.88 2.03
CA ASN A 111 4.95 8.08 1.50
C ASN A 111 4.70 8.99 2.69
N ASP A 112 4.67 10.30 2.47
CA ASP A 112 4.33 11.30 3.50
C ASP A 112 2.83 11.27 3.87
N GLY A 113 2.18 10.12 3.66
CA GLY A 113 0.74 9.96 3.67
C GLY A 113 0.03 10.47 2.42
N GLY A 114 -1.27 10.21 2.34
CA GLY A 114 -2.16 10.80 1.34
C GLY A 114 -2.89 12.02 1.90
N LEU A 115 -3.63 12.74 1.05
CA LEU A 115 -4.45 13.90 1.46
C LEU A 115 -5.45 13.57 2.59
N ILE A 116 -5.83 12.29 2.70
CA ILE A 116 -6.81 11.78 3.67
C ILE A 116 -6.14 11.39 4.99
N GLU A 117 -4.85 11.02 4.96
CA GLU A 117 -4.18 10.38 6.08
C GLU A 117 -2.66 10.56 5.97
N CYS A 118 -2.03 11.24 6.94
CA CYS A 118 -0.59 11.53 6.92
C CYS A 118 0.29 10.32 7.32
N LEU A 119 -0.25 9.34 8.05
CA LEU A 119 0.55 8.26 8.66
C LEU A 119 0.65 6.97 7.82
N GLY A 120 -0.28 6.75 6.89
CA GLY A 120 -0.41 5.49 6.14
C GLY A 120 -0.80 4.26 6.98
N LEU A 121 -1.07 4.45 8.27
CA LEU A 121 -1.63 3.49 9.23
C LEU A 121 -2.90 2.78 8.73
N ILE A 122 -3.91 3.45 8.16
CA ILE A 122 -5.16 2.82 7.69
C ILE A 122 -4.87 1.76 6.63
N SER A 123 -3.93 2.06 5.72
CA SER A 123 -3.54 1.11 4.68
C SER A 123 -2.89 -0.15 5.25
N LEU A 124 -2.15 -0.03 6.35
CA LEU A 124 -1.53 -1.15 7.07
C LEU A 124 -2.57 -1.94 7.86
N LEU A 125 -3.52 -1.26 8.50
CA LEU A 125 -4.62 -1.87 9.25
C LEU A 125 -5.55 -2.68 8.33
N ARG A 126 -5.91 -2.17 7.15
CA ARG A 126 -6.69 -2.93 6.14
C ARG A 126 -5.98 -4.21 5.68
N ARG A 127 -4.64 -4.22 5.71
CA ARG A 127 -3.81 -5.42 5.40
C ARG A 127 -3.62 -6.34 6.59
N ARG A 128 -4.14 -6.00 7.77
CA ARG A 128 -4.00 -6.75 9.02
C ARG A 128 -2.55 -7.04 9.36
N CYS A 129 -1.67 -6.05 9.20
CA CYS A 129 -0.27 -6.20 9.55
C CYS A 129 -0.10 -6.51 11.05
N GLN A 130 0.67 -7.54 11.38
CA GLN A 130 0.94 -7.94 12.77
C GLN A 130 1.84 -6.94 13.50
N TRP A 131 2.83 -6.39 12.78
CA TRP A 131 3.78 -5.42 13.30
C TRP A 131 3.78 -4.20 12.39
N MET A 132 3.60 -3.02 12.98
CA MET A 132 3.60 -1.75 12.28
C MET A 132 4.56 -0.81 13.00
N LEU A 133 5.50 -0.24 12.26
CA LEU A 133 6.32 0.87 12.72
C LEU A 133 5.84 2.10 11.98
N VAL A 134 5.19 3.00 12.70
CA VAL A 134 4.66 4.25 12.15
C VAL A 134 5.47 5.39 12.72
N THR A 135 6.00 6.23 11.84
CA THR A 135 6.72 7.45 12.20
C THR A 135 5.84 8.64 11.87
N ASP A 136 5.42 9.37 12.89
CA ASP A 136 4.75 10.65 12.70
C ASP A 136 5.80 11.73 12.47
N ALA A 137 5.84 12.27 11.25
CA ALA A 137 6.71 13.36 10.86
C ALA A 137 5.94 14.69 10.71
N THR A 138 4.69 14.74 11.17
CA THR A 138 3.90 15.97 11.11
C THR A 138 4.43 17.02 12.08
N ALA A 139 4.28 18.29 11.71
CA ALA A 139 4.71 19.41 12.54
C ALA A 139 3.69 19.62 13.69
N ASP A 140 3.82 18.84 14.75
CA ASP A 140 3.01 18.96 15.96
C ASP A 140 3.86 19.42 17.15
N PHE A 141 3.99 20.74 17.29
CA PHE A 141 4.78 21.35 18.38
C PHE A 141 4.18 21.10 19.77
N SER A 142 2.90 20.75 19.83
CA SER A 142 2.15 20.50 21.06
C SER A 142 2.07 19.03 21.45
N MET A 143 2.57 18.12 20.60
CA MET A 143 2.47 16.67 20.78
C MET A 143 1.02 16.22 21.08
N GLU A 144 0.03 16.83 20.42
CA GLU A 144 -1.38 16.43 20.50
C GLU A 144 -1.65 15.10 19.78
N LEU A 145 -0.73 14.68 18.91
CA LEU A 145 -0.78 13.47 18.09
C LEU A 145 -2.02 13.47 17.19
N VAL A 146 -2.39 14.64 16.64
CA VAL A 146 -3.65 14.86 15.89
C VAL A 146 -3.81 13.82 14.78
N CYS A 147 -2.77 13.64 13.95
CA CYS A 147 -2.83 12.68 12.84
C CYS A 147 -3.03 11.22 13.30
N LEU A 148 -2.45 10.85 14.45
CA LEU A 148 -2.61 9.52 15.02
C LEU A 148 -4.02 9.32 15.57
N ARG A 149 -4.57 10.32 16.28
CA ARG A 149 -5.94 10.29 16.80
C ARG A 149 -6.97 10.20 15.68
N ASP A 150 -6.82 11.02 14.65
CA ASP A 150 -7.69 11.00 13.47
C ASP A 150 -7.63 9.62 12.78
N SER A 151 -6.44 9.04 12.65
CA SER A 151 -6.28 7.70 12.07
C SER A 151 -6.91 6.60 12.93
N ILE A 152 -6.79 6.68 14.26
CA ILE A 152 -7.45 5.76 15.20
C ILE A 152 -8.98 5.85 15.05
N GLN A 153 -9.51 7.06 15.05
CA GLN A 153 -10.94 7.31 14.91
C GLN A 153 -11.46 6.81 13.56
N MET A 154 -10.74 7.08 12.47
CA MET A 154 -11.09 6.60 11.13
C MET A 154 -11.10 5.06 11.09
N ALA A 155 -10.08 4.39 11.60
CA ALA A 155 -10.01 2.93 11.64
C ALA A 155 -11.15 2.30 12.46
N GLN A 156 -11.54 2.93 13.59
CA GLN A 156 -12.67 2.50 14.40
C GLN A 156 -14.01 2.71 13.66
N SER A 157 -14.17 3.86 12.99
CA SER A 157 -15.39 4.19 12.23
C SER A 157 -15.61 3.23 11.05
N GLU A 158 -14.54 2.80 10.39
CA GLU A 158 -14.55 1.80 9.32
C GLU A 158 -14.67 0.36 9.84
N ARG A 159 -14.73 0.15 11.16
CA ARG A 159 -14.72 -1.17 11.79
C ARG A 159 -13.54 -2.05 11.32
N LEU A 160 -12.33 -1.49 11.27
CA LEU A 160 -11.11 -2.23 10.93
C LEU A 160 -10.44 -2.94 12.12
N CYS A 161 -10.22 -2.21 13.21
CA CYS A 161 -9.71 -2.71 14.50
C CYS A 161 -10.08 -1.81 15.69
N SER A 162 -9.95 -2.34 16.91
CA SER A 162 -9.87 -1.52 18.13
C SER A 162 -8.42 -1.37 18.61
N PHE A 163 -8.16 -0.33 19.38
CA PHE A 163 -6.85 0.01 19.92
C PHE A 163 -6.88 -0.06 21.44
N PHE A 164 -5.80 -0.53 22.06
CA PHE A 164 -5.70 -0.67 23.51
C PHE A 164 -4.26 -0.45 24.00
N ASP A 165 -4.10 -0.21 25.29
CA ASP A 165 -2.79 -0.17 25.94
C ASP A 165 -2.28 -1.61 26.17
N PRO A 166 -1.14 -2.01 25.60
CA PRO A 166 -0.58 -3.35 25.79
C PRO A 166 -0.30 -3.72 27.25
N GLU A 167 -0.03 -2.73 28.12
CA GLU A 167 0.28 -2.94 29.53
C GLU A 167 -1.01 -2.97 30.38
N ASP A 168 -2.04 -2.22 29.99
CA ASP A 168 -3.37 -2.22 30.62
C ASP A 168 -4.53 -2.15 29.59
N PRO A 169 -4.98 -3.30 29.06
CA PRO A 169 -6.00 -3.34 28.01
C PRO A 169 -7.35 -2.72 28.39
N CYS A 170 -7.66 -2.59 29.69
CA CYS A 170 -8.93 -2.06 30.17
C CYS A 170 -9.01 -0.52 30.13
N ARG A 171 -7.86 0.16 30.07
CA ARG A 171 -7.77 1.62 30.16
C ARG A 171 -8.22 2.35 28.90
N GLY A 172 -8.18 1.68 27.75
CA GLY A 172 -8.41 2.28 26.44
C GLY A 172 -7.18 3.06 25.93
N VAL A 173 -7.25 3.54 24.69
CA VAL A 173 -6.11 4.19 24.02
C VAL A 173 -5.97 5.68 24.33
N ASP A 174 -7.07 6.41 24.58
CA ASP A 174 -7.01 7.86 24.80
C ASP A 174 -6.17 8.26 26.02
N PRO A 175 -6.34 7.64 27.21
CA PRO A 175 -5.49 7.97 28.36
C PRO A 175 -4.02 7.64 28.13
N LEU A 176 -3.72 6.61 27.33
CA LEU A 176 -2.36 6.25 26.95
C LEU A 176 -1.73 7.34 26.05
N LEU A 177 -2.49 7.91 25.11
CA LEU A 177 -2.03 9.02 24.29
C LEU A 177 -1.77 10.29 25.13
N ASP A 178 -2.64 10.56 26.09
CA ASP A 178 -2.49 11.69 27.01
C ASP A 178 -1.27 11.53 27.92
N ASP A 179 -1.01 10.33 28.45
CA ASP A 179 0.18 10.05 29.23
C ASP A 179 1.45 10.24 28.38
N PHE A 180 1.45 9.74 27.14
CA PHE A 180 2.60 9.86 26.26
C PHE A 180 2.99 11.31 25.99
N LYS A 181 2.00 12.19 25.77
CA LYS A 181 2.19 13.63 25.58
C LYS A 181 2.94 14.30 26.75
N HIS A 182 2.70 13.85 27.98
CA HIS A 182 3.37 14.39 29.17
C HIS A 182 4.65 13.61 29.55
N SER A 183 4.91 12.49 28.88
CA SER A 183 6.08 11.65 29.15
C SER A 183 7.35 12.15 28.44
N GLN A 184 8.51 11.64 28.86
CA GLN A 184 9.78 11.80 28.15
C GLN A 184 10.08 10.58 27.23
N ALA A 185 9.08 9.73 26.97
CA ALA A 185 9.27 8.54 26.18
C ALA A 185 9.52 8.89 24.70
N LYS A 186 10.42 8.14 24.05
CA LYS A 186 10.80 8.37 22.65
C LYS A 186 9.88 7.66 21.65
N TYR A 187 9.09 6.70 22.12
CA TYR A 187 8.20 5.89 21.31
C TYR A 187 6.97 5.51 22.12
N LEU A 188 5.87 5.32 21.40
CA LEU A 188 4.59 4.88 21.93
C LEU A 188 4.27 3.48 21.40
N ARG A 189 3.79 2.59 22.27
CA ARG A 189 3.34 1.25 21.87
C ARG A 189 1.83 1.15 22.04
N ILE A 190 1.13 0.85 20.95
CA ILE A 190 -0.33 0.69 20.93
C ILE A 190 -0.65 -0.75 20.52
N GLY A 191 -1.52 -1.41 21.27
CA GLY A 191 -2.08 -2.71 20.93
C GLY A 191 -3.22 -2.54 19.92
N VAL A 192 -3.29 -3.46 18.96
CA VAL A 192 -4.35 -3.49 17.94
C VAL A 192 -5.07 -4.83 18.00
N LEU A 193 -6.39 -4.79 18.15
CA LEU A 193 -7.24 -5.97 18.15
C LEU A 193 -8.14 -5.95 16.90
N TYR A 194 -7.92 -6.90 16.01
CA TYR A 194 -8.76 -7.10 14.82
C TYR A 194 -10.00 -7.92 15.17
N ASP A 195 -11.05 -7.82 14.35
CA ASP A 195 -12.28 -8.63 14.44
C ASP A 195 -13.03 -8.53 15.78
N CYS A 196 -12.88 -7.41 16.50
CA CYS A 196 -13.55 -7.18 17.79
C CYS A 196 -15.04 -6.86 17.66
N TRP A 197 -15.53 -6.57 16.45
CA TRP A 197 -16.95 -6.41 16.18
C TRP A 197 -17.49 -7.75 15.68
N GLY A 198 -18.21 -8.44 16.55
CA GLY A 198 -18.74 -9.76 16.22
C GLY A 198 -19.62 -9.76 14.97
N PRO A 199 -19.87 -10.93 14.37
CA PRO A 199 -20.71 -11.07 13.17
C PRO A 199 -22.18 -10.61 13.33
N GLY A 200 -22.59 -10.14 14.52
CA GLY A 200 -23.96 -9.77 14.86
C GLY A 200 -24.32 -8.28 14.78
N ASP A 201 -23.35 -7.36 14.72
CA ASP A 201 -23.64 -5.92 14.85
C ASP A 201 -24.03 -5.23 13.52
N GLY A 202 -24.46 -6.04 12.54
CA GLY A 202 -24.90 -5.60 11.21
C GLY A 202 -26.41 -5.42 11.05
N SER A 203 -27.23 -5.78 12.04
CA SER A 203 -28.70 -5.80 11.90
C SER A 203 -29.45 -5.28 13.14
N ALA A 204 -29.11 -4.09 13.65
CA ALA A 204 -29.92 -3.39 14.64
C ALA A 204 -30.78 -2.27 14.02
N GLY A 205 -31.29 -2.52 12.80
CA GLY A 205 -32.31 -1.70 12.16
C GLY A 205 -33.55 -2.56 11.88
N GLY A 206 -34.44 -2.73 12.86
CA GLY A 206 -35.75 -3.30 12.56
C GLY A 206 -36.53 -3.94 13.72
N ARG A 207 -37.36 -3.10 14.35
CA ARG A 207 -38.59 -3.44 15.10
C ARG A 207 -38.44 -4.18 16.43
N GLY A 208 -38.70 -3.41 17.48
CA GLY A 208 -39.29 -3.95 18.69
C GLY A 208 -40.54 -4.77 18.37
N GLN A 209 -40.59 -5.97 18.91
CA GLN A 209 -41.84 -6.58 19.31
C GLN A 209 -41.76 -6.78 20.82
N SER A 210 -42.62 -6.00 21.46
CA SER A 210 -43.08 -6.13 22.82
C SER A 210 -43.86 -7.44 23.01
N GLY A 211 -43.45 -8.19 24.03
CA GLY A 211 -44.32 -8.99 24.89
C GLY A 211 -44.46 -10.48 24.56
N PRO A 212 -45.11 -11.25 25.45
CA PRO A 212 -45.53 -10.95 26.82
C PRO A 212 -44.59 -11.50 27.90
#